data_AF-H1KTX3-F1
#
_entry.id   AF-H1KTX3-F1
#
_cell.length_a   1.000
_cell.length_b   1.000
_cell.length_c   1.000
_cell.angle_alpha   90.00
_cell.angle_beta   90.00
_cell.angle_gamma   90.00
#
_symmetry.space_group_name_H-M   'P 1'
#
loop_
_entity.id
_entity.type
_entity.pdbx_description
1 polymer ?
#
loop_
_entity_poly.entity_id
_entity_poly.type
_entity_poly.pdbx_seq_one_letter_code
_entity_poly.pdbx_strand_id
1 'polypeptide(L)'
;LCRRAVPALAPPGAEIDLLRVGSGASRGSVRVDYRLVGGTSALAKAEATRPRFLVCHFDAGDDLGAVTTEQGPVSGASLYLLRRYYLTTPEAEAADPGAR
;
A
#
# COMPACT_ATOMS: atom_id res chain seq x y z
N LEU A 1 -4.19 7.87 -3.85
CA LEU A 1 -4.64 7.05 -2.69
C LEU A 1 -3.98 5.69 -2.62
N CYS A 2 -4.13 4.81 -3.61
CA CYS A 2 -3.65 3.43 -3.48
C CYS A 2 -2.14 3.29 -3.18
N ARG A 3 -1.29 4.08 -3.86
CA ARG A 3 0.16 4.12 -3.56
C ARG A 3 0.47 4.61 -2.15
N ARG A 4 -0.30 5.59 -1.65
CA ARG A 4 -0.16 6.14 -0.29
C ARG A 4 -0.46 5.09 0.78
N ALA A 5 -1.24 4.04 0.49
CA ALA A 5 -1.48 2.97 1.45
C ALA A 5 -0.27 2.05 1.66
N VAL A 6 0.67 1.99 0.71
CA VAL A 6 1.79 1.03 0.74
C VAL A 6 2.70 1.25 1.97
N PRO A 7 3.18 2.47 2.29
CA PRO A 7 4.02 2.69 3.47
C PRO A 7 3.36 2.32 4.80
N ALA A 8 2.04 2.48 4.93
CA ALA A 8 1.32 2.15 6.16
C ALA A 8 1.09 0.64 6.35
N LEU A 9 1.14 -0.14 5.28
CA LEU A 9 0.93 -1.59 5.30
C LEU A 9 2.23 -2.39 5.15
N ALA A 10 3.31 -1.74 4.74
CA ALA A 10 4.66 -2.29 4.74
C ALA A 10 5.24 -2.33 6.18
N PRO A 11 6.28 -3.15 6.42
CA PRO A 11 7.00 -3.12 7.68
C PRO A 11 7.49 -1.70 8.03
N PRO A 12 7.45 -1.29 9.31
CA PRO A 12 7.91 0.04 9.73
C PRO A 12 9.35 0.33 9.29
N GLY A 13 9.56 1.52 8.74
CA GLY A 13 10.88 1.96 8.26
C GLY A 13 11.37 1.26 6.99
N ALA A 14 10.51 0.52 6.29
CA ALA A 14 10.86 -0.06 5.00
C ALA A 14 10.95 1.01 3.90
N GLU A 15 11.98 0.89 3.06
CA GLU A 15 12.08 1.67 1.83
C GLU A 15 11.38 0.92 0.70
N ILE A 16 10.48 1.61 0.00
CA ILE A 16 9.59 1.04 -1.03
C ILE A 16 10.05 1.50 -2.41
N ASP A 17 10.18 0.54 -3.32
CA ASP A 17 10.39 0.77 -4.75
C ASP A 17 9.17 0.25 -5.52
N LEU A 18 8.53 1.12 -6.32
CA LEU A 18 7.35 0.77 -7.09
C LEU A 18 7.75 0.09 -8.39
N LEU A 19 7.18 -1.09 -8.63
CA LEU A 19 7.43 -1.85 -9.85
C LEU A 19 6.36 -1.55 -10.92
N ARG A 20 5.09 -1.47 -10.50
CA ARG A 20 3.97 -1.20 -11.38
C ARG A 20 2.79 -0.61 -10.62
N VAL A 21 2.09 0.32 -11.26
CA VAL A 21 0.79 0.84 -10.80
C VAL A 21 -0.18 0.80 -11.97
N GLY A 22 -1.34 0.21 -11.79
CA GLY A 22 -2.36 0.17 -12.84
C GLY A 22 -3.66 -0.47 -12.38
N SER A 23 -4.58 -0.69 -13.33
CA SER A 23 -5.84 -1.36 -13.05
C SER A 23 -5.62 -2.76 -12.48
N GLY A 24 -6.39 -3.11 -11.45
CA GLY A 24 -6.48 -4.49 -10.95
C GLY A 24 -7.42 -5.35 -11.78
N ALA A 25 -7.57 -6.61 -11.40
CA ALA A 25 -8.37 -7.59 -12.13
C ALA A 25 -9.89 -7.35 -12.04
N SER A 26 -10.34 -6.58 -11.05
CA SER A 26 -11.75 -6.25 -10.82
C SER A 26 -12.07 -4.81 -11.20
N ARG A 27 -13.32 -4.54 -11.58
CA ARG A 27 -13.78 -3.17 -11.88
C ARG A 27 -13.59 -2.29 -10.65
N GLY A 28 -13.09 -1.06 -10.86
CA GLY A 28 -12.83 -0.12 -9.76
C GLY A 28 -11.65 -0.51 -8.87
N SER A 29 -10.78 -1.43 -9.30
CA SER A 29 -9.58 -1.78 -8.53
C SER A 29 -8.30 -1.23 -9.14
N VAL A 30 -7.35 -0.90 -8.26
CA VAL A 30 -5.98 -0.49 -8.60
C VAL A 30 -5.02 -1.47 -7.95
N ARG A 31 -4.11 -2.03 -8.74
CA ARG A 31 -3.02 -2.88 -8.28
C ARG A 31 -1.72 -2.07 -8.24
N VAL A 32 -1.00 -2.21 -7.14
CA VAL A 32 0.35 -1.68 -6.94
C VAL A 32 1.27 -2.87 -6.69
N ASP A 33 2.20 -3.11 -7.61
CA ASP A 33 3.30 -4.04 -7.41
C ASP A 33 4.53 -3.26 -6.94
N TYR A 34 5.19 -3.74 -5.91
CA TYR A 34 6.32 -3.06 -5.27
C TYR A 34 7.31 -4.06 -4.69
N ARG A 35 8.49 -3.59 -4.31
CA ARG A 35 9.47 -4.37 -3.53
C ARG A 35 10.02 -3.53 -2.39
N LEU A 36 10.53 -4.20 -1.36
CA LEU A 36 11.32 -3.53 -0.32
C LEU A 36 12.78 -3.49 -0.79
N VAL A 37 13.38 -2.30 -0.78
CA VAL A 37 14.78 -2.08 -1.18
C VAL A 37 15.69 -1.75 0.00
N GLY A 38 15.12 -1.52 1.19
CA GLY A 38 15.85 -1.18 2.39
C GLY A 38 14.95 -1.27 3.63
N GLY A 39 15.58 -1.20 4.79
CA GLY A 39 14.90 -1.18 6.08
C GLY A 39 15.84 -1.52 7.23
N THR A 40 15.62 -0.90 8.38
CA THR A 40 16.45 -1.09 9.59
C THR A 40 16.08 -2.36 10.36
N SER A 41 14.92 -2.94 10.09
CA SER A 41 14.45 -4.18 10.72
C SER A 41 15.04 -5.43 10.06
N ALA A 42 15.36 -6.44 10.86
CA ALA A 42 15.80 -7.75 10.38
C ALA A 42 14.76 -8.41 9.46
N LEU A 43 13.46 -8.18 9.71
CA LEU A 43 12.37 -8.65 8.85
C LEU A 43 12.40 -7.95 7.47
N ALA A 44 12.69 -6.65 7.44
CA ALA A 44 12.78 -5.89 6.20
C ALA A 44 13.97 -6.35 5.34
N LYS A 45 15.10 -6.74 5.95
CA LYS A 45 16.25 -7.32 5.23
C LYS A 45 15.95 -8.71 4.68
N ALA A 46 15.29 -9.57 5.45
CA ALA A 46 14.95 -10.92 5.01
C ALA A 46 13.96 -10.93 3.83
N GLU A 47 13.11 -9.92 3.75
CA GLU A 47 12.13 -9.78 2.66
C GLU A 47 12.51 -8.73 1.61
N ALA A 48 13.72 -8.16 1.69
CA ALA A 48 14.25 -7.26 0.67
C ALA A 48 14.36 -8.05 -0.64
N THR A 49 13.92 -7.46 -1.75
CA THR A 49 13.87 -8.03 -3.13
C THR A 49 12.68 -8.93 -3.53
N ARG A 50 11.83 -9.42 -2.63
CA ARG A 50 10.61 -10.15 -3.07
C ARG A 50 9.57 -9.18 -3.65
N PRO A 51 9.03 -9.43 -4.87
CA PRO A 51 7.88 -8.69 -5.38
C PRO A 51 6.65 -8.91 -4.48
N ARG A 52 6.01 -7.81 -4.11
CA ARG A 52 4.76 -7.77 -3.34
C ARG A 52 3.69 -7.06 -4.12
N PHE A 53 2.45 -7.21 -3.68
CA PHE A 53 1.37 -6.46 -4.27
C PHE A 53 0.36 -5.99 -3.23
N LEU A 54 -0.30 -4.89 -3.57
CA LEU A 54 -1.47 -4.41 -2.88
C LEU A 54 -2.54 -4.11 -3.93
N VAL A 55 -3.78 -4.51 -3.68
CA VAL A 55 -4.94 -4.22 -4.50
C VAL A 55 -5.92 -3.40 -3.69
N CYS A 56 -6.14 -2.16 -4.11
CA CYS A 56 -7.22 -1.31 -3.60
C CYS A 56 -8.47 -1.57 -4.42
N HIS A 57 -9.61 -1.75 -3.76
CA HIS A 57 -10.93 -1.73 -4.37
C HIS A 57 -11.62 -0.44 -3.96
N PHE A 58 -12.01 0.35 -4.95
CA PHE A 58 -12.73 1.59 -4.74
C PHE A 58 -14.22 1.36 -5.01
N ASP A 59 -15.04 1.94 -4.14
CA ASP A 59 -16.50 1.96 -4.32
C ASP A 59 -16.86 3.09 -5.30
N ALA A 60 -17.78 3.98 -4.94
CA ALA A 60 -18.09 5.14 -5.75
C ALA A 60 -17.00 6.21 -5.61
N GLY A 61 -16.42 6.63 -6.75
CA GLY A 61 -15.41 7.68 -6.77
C GLY A 61 -14.05 7.19 -6.27
N ASP A 62 -13.51 7.87 -5.26
CA ASP A 62 -12.20 7.60 -4.65
C ASP A 62 -12.29 6.99 -3.24
N ASP A 63 -13.49 6.57 -2.82
CA ASP A 63 -13.70 5.90 -1.53
C ASP A 63 -13.12 4.48 -1.56
N LEU A 64 -12.17 4.21 -0.66
CA LEU A 64 -11.46 2.95 -0.58
C LEU A 64 -12.30 1.92 0.20
N GLY A 65 -12.96 1.00 -0.49
CA GLY A 65 -13.86 0.00 0.12
C GLY A 65 -13.13 -1.22 0.68
N ALA A 66 -12.05 -1.67 0.03
CA ALA A 66 -11.26 -2.82 0.47
C ALA A 66 -9.79 -2.73 0.05
N VAL A 67 -8.92 -3.43 0.79
CA VAL A 67 -7.51 -3.62 0.44
C VAL A 67 -7.16 -5.09 0.57
N THR A 68 -6.52 -5.66 -0.44
CA THR A 68 -5.99 -7.02 -0.44
C THR A 68 -4.48 -6.99 -0.64
N THR A 69 -3.75 -7.76 0.15
CA THR A 69 -2.30 -7.92 0.11
C THR A 69 -1.93 -9.36 -0.24
N GLU A 70 -0.64 -9.67 -0.37
CA GLU A 70 -0.19 -11.06 -0.49
C GLU A 70 -0.52 -11.94 0.73
N GLN A 71 -0.76 -11.33 1.90
CA GLN A 71 -1.20 -12.01 3.13
C GLN A 71 -2.72 -12.17 3.21
N GLY A 72 -3.46 -11.63 2.23
CA GLY A 72 -4.92 -11.66 2.19
C GLY A 72 -5.57 -10.29 2.44
N PRO A 73 -6.89 -10.28 2.71
CA PRO A 73 -7.64 -9.04 2.94
C PRO A 73 -7.17 -8.32 4.21
N VAL A 74 -7.00 -7.00 4.11
CA VAL A 74 -6.80 -6.14 5.27
C VAL A 74 -8.08 -6.14 6.10
N SER A 75 -7.94 -6.32 7.43
CA SER A 75 -9.09 -6.33 8.33
C SER A 75 -9.91 -5.03 8.24
N GLY A 76 -11.22 -5.12 8.48
CA GLY A 76 -12.10 -3.94 8.45
C GLY A 76 -11.68 -2.84 9.44
N ALA A 77 -11.16 -3.22 10.62
CA ALA A 77 -10.66 -2.28 11.62
C ALA A 77 -9.39 -1.55 11.14
N SER A 78 -8.41 -2.29 10.62
CA SER A 78 -7.19 -1.71 10.03
C SER A 78 -7.52 -0.78 8.87
N LEU A 79 -8.45 -1.19 8.00
CA LEU A 79 -8.90 -0.39 6.86
C LEU A 79 -9.62 0.88 7.29
N TYR A 80 -10.46 0.81 8.34
CA TYR A 80 -11.09 2.00 8.92
C TYR A 80 -10.04 2.99 9.42
N LEU A 81 -9.06 2.53 10.21
CA LEU A 81 -8.01 3.38 10.76
C LEU A 81 -7.16 4.02 9.65
N LEU A 82 -6.77 3.23 8.65
CA LEU A 82 -5.99 3.67 7.49
C LEU A 82 -6.70 4.84 6.77
N ARG A 83 -7.99 4.68 6.48
CA ARG A 83 -8.79 5.71 5.78
C ARG A 83 -9.01 6.95 6.63
N ARG A 84 -9.39 6.74 7.91
CA ARG A 84 -9.82 7.83 8.78
C ARG A 84 -8.66 8.70 9.25
N TYR A 85 -7.50 8.10 9.49
CA TYR A 85 -6.40 8.76 10.22
C TYR A 85 -5.10 8.88 9.44
N TYR A 86 -4.95 8.22 8.29
CA TYR A 86 -3.68 8.23 7.56
C TYR A 86 -3.81 8.76 6.12
N LEU A 87 -4.66 8.18 5.27
CA LEU A 87 -4.58 8.42 3.81
C LEU A 87 -4.80 9.88 3.36
N THR A 88 -5.43 10.70 4.18
CA THR A 88 -5.75 12.10 3.90
C THR A 88 -4.79 13.07 4.58
N THR A 89 -3.75 12.58 5.27
CA THR A 89 -2.80 13.46 5.96
C THR A 89 -1.65 13.90 5.05
N PRO A 90 -1.01 15.05 5.32
CA PRO A 90 0.18 15.49 4.59
C PRO A 90 1.33 14.48 4.65
N GLU A 91 1.45 13.74 5.77
CA GLU A 91 2.47 12.71 5.94
C GLU A 91 2.27 11.55 4.95
N ALA A 92 1.02 11.14 4.71
CA ALA A 92 0.72 10.11 3.71
C ALA A 92 0.96 10.57 2.27
N GLU A 93 0.79 11.86 2.00
CA GLU A 93 1.15 12.46 0.72
C GLU A 93 2.68 12.52 0.52
N ALA A 94 3.42 12.99 1.51
CA ALA A 94 4.88 13.01 1.50
C ALA A 94 5.50 11.61 1.44
N ALA A 95 4.80 10.61 1.98
CA ALA A 95 5.21 9.22 1.92
C ALA A 95 4.82 8.49 0.62
N ASP A 96 4.10 9.11 -0.33
CA ASP A 96 3.75 8.48 -1.61
C ASP A 96 5.02 8.05 -2.36
N PRO A 97 5.28 6.74 -2.54
CA PRO A 97 6.50 6.28 -3.20
C PRO A 97 6.59 6.71 -4.67
N GLY A 98 5.47 7.10 -5.28
CA GLY A 98 5.41 7.57 -6.67
C GLY A 98 5.44 9.10 -6.84
N ALA A 99 5.66 9.87 -5.77
CA ALA A 99 5.82 11.33 -5.83
C ALA A 99 7.29 11.78 -5.99
N ARG A 100 8.24 10.83 -6.00
CA ARG A 100 9.69 11.05 -6.11
C ARG A 100 10.17 10.93 -7.55
#